data_AF-A0A3D1N5Q9-F1
#
_entry.id   AF-A0A3D1N5Q9-F1
#
_cell.length_a   1.000
_cell.length_b   1.000
_cell.length_c   1.000
_cell.angle_alpha   90.00
_cell.angle_beta   90.00
_cell.angle_gamma   90.00
#
_symmetry.space_group_name_H-M   'P 1'
#
loop_
_entity.id
_entity.type
_entity.pdbx_description
1 polymer ?
#
loop_
_entity_poly.entity_id
_entity_poly.type
_entity_poly.pdbx_seq_one_letter_code
_entity_poly.pdbx_strand_id
1 'polypeptide(L)'
;MKNINLKIAAVLVGALALSVPASGSEGCLELSREIVKYARANKINKIAMLSFTAKGGAEKNEAEYISEKMGIYLAGDKKPALIERALLEKVLKEAKLSSAANDSPDSAKMLQNILSVDAVVTGTVFAAEKTLKVLARLIDMKTGRVLFAAETETGREWPDFSETASFSMEPFGISGLDAPAGWETAALPTLPPDFRDSVANSEDNSCSGRKQLLTKLNSEFVDTKARYWAARMKEPGFNRRSLTKNPGSEIGDPETKARFYKLLTAYYDSEAPALLAPDKLAGVKSLMETETRVSNECGLY
;
A
#
# COMPACT_ATOMS: atom_id res chain seq x y z
N MET A 1 8.87 73.86 -24.76
CA MET A 1 8.43 73.94 -23.36
C MET A 1 7.12 73.19 -23.21
N LYS A 2 7.09 72.19 -22.30
CA LYS A 2 5.93 71.66 -21.53
C LYS A 2 4.59 71.42 -22.26
N ASN A 3 4.17 70.15 -22.42
CA ASN A 3 3.26 69.39 -21.52
C ASN A 3 1.77 69.78 -21.78
N ILE A 4 0.78 68.91 -22.00
CA ILE A 4 0.32 67.75 -21.22
C ILE A 4 -0.65 66.91 -22.08
N ASN A 5 -0.58 65.59 -21.87
CA ASN A 5 -1.50 64.55 -22.33
C ASN A 5 -2.91 64.65 -21.71
N LEU A 6 -3.95 64.22 -22.45
CA LEU A 6 -5.14 63.64 -21.82
C LEU A 6 -5.62 62.44 -22.63
N LYS A 7 -5.16 61.24 -22.24
CA LYS A 7 -5.68 59.97 -22.74
C LYS A 7 -6.89 59.58 -21.90
N ILE A 8 -8.04 59.47 -22.54
CA ILE A 8 -9.26 58.89 -21.95
C ILE A 8 -9.08 57.38 -21.98
N ALA A 9 -8.84 56.77 -20.82
CA ALA A 9 -8.83 55.33 -20.65
C ALA A 9 -10.27 54.85 -20.42
N ALA A 10 -10.83 54.14 -21.40
CA ALA A 10 -12.07 53.39 -21.24
C ALA A 10 -11.77 52.11 -20.45
N VAL A 11 -12.29 52.05 -19.22
CA VAL A 11 -12.26 50.87 -18.36
C VAL A 11 -13.26 49.87 -18.91
N LEU A 12 -12.77 48.86 -19.63
CA LEU A 12 -13.57 47.68 -19.99
C LEU A 12 -13.51 46.70 -18.80
N VAL A 13 -14.57 46.71 -17.99
CA VAL A 13 -14.83 45.65 -17.01
C VAL A 13 -15.25 44.40 -17.77
N GLY A 14 -14.24 43.64 -18.23
CA GLY A 14 -14.42 42.34 -18.87
C GLY A 14 -14.46 41.25 -17.80
N ALA A 15 -15.60 40.57 -17.72
CA ALA A 15 -15.94 39.51 -16.78
C ALA A 15 -14.76 38.57 -16.49
N LEU A 16 -14.29 38.60 -15.24
CA LEU A 16 -13.45 37.57 -14.68
C LEU A 16 -14.32 36.32 -14.55
N ALA A 17 -14.25 35.42 -15.55
CA ALA A 17 -14.77 34.07 -15.42
C ALA A 17 -13.97 33.39 -14.30
N LEU A 18 -14.53 33.41 -13.08
CA LEU A 18 -14.13 32.51 -12.01
C LEU A 18 -14.46 31.10 -12.50
N SER A 19 -13.49 30.46 -13.13
CA SER A 19 -13.50 29.02 -13.36
C SER A 19 -13.52 28.35 -11.99
N VAL A 20 -14.71 27.95 -11.56
CA VAL A 20 -14.88 27.05 -10.43
C VAL A 20 -14.25 25.72 -10.86
N PRO A 21 -13.17 25.24 -10.21
CA PRO A 21 -12.61 23.95 -10.57
C PRO A 21 -13.68 22.88 -10.26
N ALA A 22 -14.07 22.13 -11.29
CA ALA A 22 -14.93 20.98 -11.13
C ALA A 22 -14.20 19.97 -10.23
N SER A 23 -14.69 19.85 -9.01
CA SER A 23 -14.24 18.91 -8.01
C SER A 23 -14.44 17.47 -8.47
N GLY A 24 -13.40 16.64 -8.40
CA GLY A 24 -13.59 15.20 -8.25
C GLY A 24 -12.46 14.31 -8.74
N SER A 25 -12.22 14.25 -10.04
CA SER A 25 -11.49 13.13 -10.65
C SER A 25 -10.47 13.50 -11.74
N GLU A 26 -10.42 14.77 -12.15
CA GLU A 26 -9.64 15.19 -13.33
C GLU A 26 -8.18 15.57 -13.03
N GLY A 27 -7.81 15.80 -11.77
CA GLY A 27 -6.49 16.35 -11.43
C GLY A 27 -5.31 15.50 -11.94
N CYS A 28 -5.37 14.18 -11.77
CA CYS A 28 -4.33 13.27 -12.27
C CYS A 28 -4.28 13.23 -13.81
N LEU A 29 -5.41 13.39 -14.48
CA LEU A 29 -5.47 13.41 -15.94
C LEU A 29 -4.89 14.72 -16.49
N GLU A 30 -5.12 15.84 -15.83
CA GLU A 30 -4.48 17.10 -16.20
C GLU A 30 -2.96 17.04 -16.00
N LEU A 31 -2.53 16.53 -14.84
CA LEU A 31 -1.11 16.36 -14.51
C LEU A 31 -0.39 15.45 -15.52
N SER A 32 -1.01 14.36 -15.95
CA SER A 32 -0.42 13.47 -16.96
C SER A 32 -0.28 14.16 -18.32
N ARG A 33 -1.28 14.94 -18.75
CA ARG A 33 -1.19 15.73 -19.99
C ARG A 33 -0.07 16.75 -19.95
N GLU A 34 0.15 17.40 -18.81
CA GLU A 34 1.27 18.34 -18.64
C GLU A 34 2.62 17.64 -18.77
N ILE A 35 2.78 16.47 -18.13
CA ILE A 35 3.99 15.64 -18.25
C ILE A 35 4.20 15.24 -19.71
N VAL A 36 3.17 14.78 -20.41
CA VAL A 36 3.23 14.37 -21.82
C VAL A 36 3.59 15.56 -22.72
N LYS A 37 2.99 16.73 -22.48
CA LYS A 37 3.30 17.98 -23.20
C LYS A 37 4.76 18.37 -23.01
N TYR A 38 5.25 18.36 -21.78
CA TYR A 38 6.64 18.64 -21.47
C TYR A 38 7.59 17.62 -22.13
N ALA A 39 7.27 16.33 -22.04
CA ALA A 39 8.06 15.26 -22.63
C ALA A 39 8.19 15.40 -24.16
N ARG A 40 7.08 15.70 -24.85
CA ARG A 40 7.07 15.96 -26.30
C ARG A 40 7.93 17.15 -26.68
N ALA A 41 7.78 18.27 -25.96
CA ALA A 41 8.54 19.49 -26.23
C ALA A 41 10.07 19.27 -26.04
N ASN A 42 10.45 18.39 -25.12
CA ASN A 42 11.85 18.10 -24.78
C ASN A 42 12.39 16.81 -25.38
N LYS A 43 11.68 16.20 -26.35
CA LYS A 43 12.11 14.98 -27.07
C LYS A 43 12.40 13.78 -26.15
N ILE A 44 11.69 13.67 -25.04
CA ILE A 44 11.71 12.51 -24.15
C ILE A 44 10.82 11.44 -24.79
N ASN A 45 11.39 10.29 -25.15
CA ASN A 45 10.69 9.29 -25.96
C ASN A 45 10.16 8.12 -25.13
N LYS A 46 10.89 7.72 -24.09
CA LYS A 46 10.54 6.60 -23.22
C LYS A 46 10.51 7.05 -21.77
N ILE A 47 9.42 6.77 -21.08
CA ILE A 47 9.29 7.04 -19.65
C ILE A 47 8.93 5.76 -18.90
N ALA A 48 9.34 5.66 -17.64
CA ALA A 48 8.83 4.65 -16.70
C ALA A 48 8.10 5.32 -15.55
N MET A 49 7.19 4.59 -14.91
CA MET A 49 6.52 5.01 -13.68
C MET A 49 7.18 4.32 -12.47
N LEU A 50 7.46 5.08 -11.42
CA LEU A 50 7.78 4.57 -10.10
C LEU A 50 6.67 4.95 -9.14
N SER A 51 6.37 4.04 -8.21
CA SER A 51 5.32 4.23 -7.20
C SER A 51 5.43 5.57 -6.50
N PHE A 52 4.29 6.22 -6.33
CA PHE A 52 4.15 7.40 -5.51
C PHE A 52 4.26 7.00 -4.03
N THR A 53 4.80 7.89 -3.21
CA THR A 53 4.95 7.66 -1.78
C THR A 53 3.87 8.42 -1.00
N ALA A 54 3.17 7.73 -0.10
CA ALA A 54 2.23 8.35 0.81
C ALA A 54 2.94 9.14 1.91
N LYS A 55 2.47 10.36 2.21
CA LYS A 55 2.96 11.24 3.28
C LYS A 55 1.82 12.00 3.92
N GLY A 56 2.07 12.59 5.10
CA GLY A 56 1.15 13.53 5.73
C GLY A 56 -0.28 13.02 5.91
N GLY A 57 -0.45 11.76 6.31
CA GLY A 57 -1.76 11.16 6.57
C GLY A 57 -2.44 10.51 5.36
N ALA A 58 -1.82 10.52 4.17
CA ALA A 58 -2.27 9.66 3.07
C ALA A 58 -1.94 8.20 3.37
N GLU A 59 -2.81 7.29 2.95
CA GLU A 59 -2.61 5.84 3.06
C GLU A 59 -1.74 5.31 1.92
N LYS A 60 -1.09 4.17 2.15
CA LYS A 60 -0.29 3.49 1.12
C LYS A 60 -1.13 3.12 -0.09
N ASN A 61 -2.33 2.59 0.14
CA ASN A 61 -3.26 2.17 -0.91
C ASN A 61 -3.72 3.37 -1.76
N GLU A 62 -3.89 4.55 -1.15
CA GLU A 62 -4.19 5.79 -1.90
C GLU A 62 -3.03 6.17 -2.83
N ALA A 63 -1.78 6.12 -2.35
CA ALA A 63 -0.63 6.40 -3.20
C ALA A 63 -0.41 5.35 -4.30
N GLU A 64 -0.66 4.07 -4.01
CA GLU A 64 -0.64 3.01 -5.02
C GLU A 64 -1.73 3.24 -6.07
N TYR A 65 -2.95 3.55 -5.65
CA TYR A 65 -4.04 3.89 -6.57
C TYR A 65 -3.70 5.06 -7.48
N ILE A 66 -3.16 6.16 -6.93
CA ILE A 66 -2.71 7.31 -7.73
C ILE A 66 -1.60 6.90 -8.72
N SER A 67 -0.70 6.00 -8.32
CA SER A 67 0.36 5.50 -9.20
C SER A 67 -0.21 4.75 -10.40
N GLU A 68 -1.13 3.82 -10.17
CA GLU A 68 -1.82 3.05 -11.22
C GLU A 68 -2.64 3.98 -12.12
N LYS A 69 -3.41 4.89 -11.54
CA LYS A 69 -4.23 5.87 -12.28
C LYS A 69 -3.37 6.76 -13.19
N MET A 70 -2.23 7.25 -12.69
CA MET A 70 -1.26 8.00 -13.49
C MET A 70 -0.66 7.13 -14.60
N GLY A 71 -0.34 5.87 -14.32
CA GLY A 71 0.14 4.90 -15.30
C GLY A 71 -0.83 4.73 -16.46
N ILE A 72 -2.12 4.53 -16.17
CA ILE A 72 -3.19 4.42 -17.18
C ILE A 72 -3.24 5.66 -18.07
N TYR A 73 -3.22 6.86 -17.48
CA TYR A 73 -3.29 8.09 -18.27
C TYR A 73 -2.05 8.33 -19.14
N LEU A 74 -0.86 7.99 -18.64
CA LEU A 74 0.38 8.09 -19.41
C LEU A 74 0.46 7.03 -20.52
N ALA A 75 -0.07 5.83 -20.28
CA ALA A 75 -0.12 4.75 -21.27
C ALA A 75 -1.04 5.06 -22.46
N GLY A 76 -2.05 5.92 -22.27
CA GLY A 76 -2.96 6.35 -23.33
C GLY A 76 -2.29 7.13 -24.46
N ASP A 77 -1.07 7.64 -24.26
CA ASP A 77 -0.31 8.39 -25.25
C ASP A 77 0.75 7.53 -25.96
N LYS A 78 0.85 7.67 -27.29
CA LYS A 78 1.90 6.99 -28.09
C LYS A 78 3.30 7.55 -27.82
N LYS A 79 3.40 8.81 -27.39
CA LYS A 79 4.66 9.53 -27.15
C LYS A 79 4.48 10.49 -25.96
N PRO A 80 5.29 10.39 -24.89
CA PRO A 80 6.32 9.35 -24.68
C PRO A 80 5.71 7.96 -24.49
N ALA A 81 6.43 6.91 -24.88
CA ALA A 81 6.04 5.53 -24.61
C ALA A 81 6.25 5.21 -23.13
N LEU A 82 5.20 4.75 -22.44
CA LEU A 82 5.30 4.24 -21.09
C LEU A 82 5.89 2.81 -21.11
N ILE A 83 6.95 2.60 -20.35
CA ILE A 83 7.66 1.32 -20.23
C ILE A 83 7.43 0.76 -18.83
N GLU A 84 6.64 -0.30 -18.74
CA GLU A 84 6.46 -1.06 -17.50
C GLU A 84 7.60 -2.06 -17.32
N ARG A 85 8.67 -1.61 -16.66
CA ARG A 85 9.90 -2.39 -16.49
C ARG A 85 9.65 -3.73 -15.80
N ALA A 86 8.83 -3.77 -14.75
CA ALA A 86 8.56 -4.99 -14.00
C ALA A 86 7.86 -6.05 -14.87
N LEU A 87 6.89 -5.64 -15.69
CA LEU A 87 6.17 -6.54 -16.59
C LEU A 87 7.09 -7.07 -17.70
N LEU A 88 7.87 -6.17 -18.31
CA LEU A 88 8.81 -6.56 -19.37
C LEU A 88 9.92 -7.47 -18.84
N GLU A 89 10.51 -7.18 -17.68
CA GLU A 89 11.51 -8.06 -17.05
C GLU A 89 10.95 -9.47 -16.80
N LYS A 90 9.70 -9.59 -16.37
CA LYS A 90 9.03 -10.88 -16.18
C LYS A 90 8.83 -11.63 -17.49
N VAL A 91 8.23 -10.99 -18.49
CA VAL A 91 8.00 -11.61 -19.82
C VAL A 91 9.33 -12.04 -20.46
N LEU A 92 10.37 -11.22 -20.33
CA LEU A 92 11.68 -11.52 -20.89
C LEU A 92 12.40 -12.63 -20.11
N LYS A 93 12.22 -12.72 -18.79
CA LYS A 93 12.72 -13.84 -17.99
C LYS A 93 12.04 -15.15 -18.40
N GLU A 94 10.73 -15.13 -18.60
CA GLU A 94 9.96 -16.29 -19.10
C GLU A 94 10.39 -16.69 -20.51
N ALA A 95 10.60 -15.72 -21.41
CA ALA A 95 11.12 -15.96 -22.75
C ALA A 95 12.52 -16.60 -22.73
N LYS A 96 13.42 -16.12 -21.86
CA LYS A 96 14.76 -16.70 -21.67
C LYS A 96 14.73 -18.14 -21.15
N LEU A 97 13.89 -18.40 -20.17
CA LEU A 97 13.69 -19.75 -19.63
C LEU A 97 13.14 -20.69 -20.71
N SER A 98 12.26 -20.18 -21.58
CA SER A 98 11.73 -20.92 -22.73
C SER A 98 12.78 -21.13 -23.84
N SER A 99 13.76 -20.22 -23.94
CA SER A 99 14.83 -20.24 -24.95
C SER A 99 16.17 -20.74 -24.42
N ALA A 100 16.19 -21.54 -23.34
CA ALA A 100 17.37 -21.97 -22.57
C ALA A 100 18.48 -22.73 -23.35
N ALA A 101 18.44 -22.72 -24.69
CA ALA A 101 19.48 -23.23 -25.58
C ALA A 101 20.45 -22.14 -26.10
N ASN A 102 20.16 -20.83 -25.98
CA ASN A 102 20.99 -19.76 -26.56
C ASN A 102 21.20 -18.58 -25.60
N ASP A 103 22.03 -18.77 -24.57
CA ASP A 103 22.54 -17.68 -23.73
C ASP A 103 23.68 -16.94 -24.46
N SER A 104 23.33 -16.02 -25.35
CA SER A 104 24.29 -15.16 -26.04
C SER A 104 24.39 -13.76 -25.38
N PRO A 105 25.60 -13.17 -25.27
CA PRO A 105 25.81 -11.84 -24.70
C PRO A 105 25.10 -10.71 -25.48
N ASP A 106 24.71 -10.94 -26.74
CA ASP A 106 23.93 -9.98 -27.53
C ASP A 106 22.49 -9.84 -27.04
N SER A 107 21.92 -10.92 -26.49
CA SER A 107 20.58 -10.91 -25.91
C SER A 107 20.51 -9.96 -24.71
N ALA A 108 21.53 -9.97 -23.83
CA ALA A 108 21.59 -9.08 -22.66
C ALA A 108 21.61 -7.59 -23.03
N LYS A 109 22.35 -7.20 -24.08
CA LYS A 109 22.43 -5.81 -24.54
C LYS A 109 21.13 -5.35 -25.19
N MET A 110 20.49 -6.21 -25.98
CA MET A 110 19.20 -5.91 -26.58
C MET A 110 18.12 -5.69 -25.51
N LEU A 111 18.14 -6.49 -24.43
CA LEU A 111 17.24 -6.35 -23.29
C LEU A 111 17.43 -5.04 -22.54
N GLN A 112 18.68 -4.66 -22.27
CA GLN A 112 18.99 -3.37 -21.65
C GLN A 112 18.47 -2.20 -22.49
N ASN A 113 18.61 -2.27 -23.83
CA ASN A 113 18.13 -1.23 -24.73
C ASN A 113 16.59 -1.12 -24.78
N ILE A 114 15.89 -2.26 -24.65
CA ILE A 114 14.41 -2.29 -24.59
C ILE A 114 13.92 -1.65 -23.29
N LEU A 115 14.54 -2.00 -22.16
CA LEU A 115 14.19 -1.51 -20.82
C LEU A 115 14.75 -0.11 -20.50
N SER A 116 15.61 0.44 -21.36
CA SER A 116 16.16 1.78 -21.21
C SER A 116 15.07 2.83 -21.37
N VAL A 117 14.96 3.72 -20.38
CA VAL A 117 14.07 4.88 -20.38
C VAL A 117 14.85 6.18 -20.29
N ASP A 118 14.30 7.25 -20.85
CA ASP A 118 14.92 8.58 -20.84
C ASP A 118 14.65 9.29 -19.50
N ALA A 119 13.44 9.12 -18.98
CA ALA A 119 13.00 9.74 -17.74
C ALA A 119 12.05 8.84 -16.94
N VAL A 120 11.84 9.21 -15.69
CA VAL A 120 10.99 8.49 -14.74
C VAL A 120 9.98 9.45 -14.13
N VAL A 121 8.72 9.03 -14.09
CA VAL A 121 7.65 9.72 -13.36
C VAL A 121 7.55 9.12 -11.96
N THR A 122 7.58 9.95 -10.94
CA THR A 122 7.37 9.56 -9.54
C THR A 122 6.78 10.72 -8.76
N GLY A 123 6.37 10.50 -7.51
CA GLY A 123 5.78 11.56 -6.72
C GLY A 123 5.46 11.21 -5.29
N THR A 124 4.76 12.14 -4.66
CA THR A 124 4.30 12.02 -3.28
C THR A 124 2.84 12.41 -3.19
N VAL A 125 2.05 11.65 -2.42
CA VAL A 125 0.64 11.93 -2.15
C VAL A 125 0.50 12.36 -0.70
N PHE A 126 -0.22 13.45 -0.45
CA PHE A 126 -0.55 13.97 0.86
C PHE A 126 -2.06 13.96 1.08
N ALA A 127 -2.49 13.67 2.31
CA ALA A 127 -3.88 13.82 2.68
C ALA A 127 -4.20 15.30 2.95
N ALA A 128 -5.34 15.76 2.44
CA ALA A 128 -5.92 17.07 2.70
C ALA A 128 -7.41 16.91 3.02
N GLU A 129 -7.74 16.61 4.28
CA GLU A 129 -9.11 16.30 4.73
C GLU A 129 -9.84 15.30 3.81
N LYS A 130 -10.65 15.79 2.86
CA LYS A 130 -11.46 15.01 1.90
C LYS A 130 -10.80 14.78 0.53
N THR A 131 -9.63 15.36 0.30
CA THR A 131 -8.91 15.30 -0.97
C THR A 131 -7.49 14.77 -0.76
N LEU A 132 -6.83 14.46 -1.87
CA LEU A 132 -5.44 14.08 -1.95
C LEU A 132 -4.69 15.13 -2.76
N LYS A 133 -3.63 15.66 -2.16
CA LYS A 133 -2.68 16.52 -2.85
C LYS A 133 -1.57 15.66 -3.45
N VAL A 134 -1.46 15.65 -4.77
CA VAL A 134 -0.52 14.81 -5.52
C VAL A 134 0.57 15.70 -6.09
N LEU A 135 1.83 15.42 -5.73
CA LEU A 135 3.00 16.11 -6.29
C LEU A 135 3.75 15.11 -7.17
N ALA A 136 3.79 15.35 -8.48
CA ALA A 136 4.52 14.52 -9.43
C ALA A 136 5.79 15.21 -9.93
N ARG A 137 6.78 14.40 -10.29
CA ARG A 137 8.06 14.81 -10.84
C ARG A 137 8.44 13.90 -12.00
N LEU A 138 8.94 14.49 -13.07
CA LEU A 138 9.63 13.80 -14.16
C LEU A 138 11.14 13.99 -13.96
N ILE A 139 11.86 12.89 -13.82
CA ILE A 139 13.29 12.88 -13.48
C ILE A 139 14.07 12.27 -14.63
N ASP A 140 15.11 12.96 -15.09
CA ASP A 140 16.03 12.46 -16.10
C ASP A 140 16.81 11.25 -15.56
N MET A 141 16.74 10.11 -16.25
CA MET A 141 17.33 8.87 -15.73
C MET A 141 18.87 8.87 -15.81
N LYS A 142 19.47 9.71 -16.66
CA LYS A 142 20.93 9.76 -16.85
C LYS A 142 21.62 10.66 -15.83
N THR A 143 20.96 11.77 -15.47
CA THR A 143 21.53 12.85 -14.65
C THR A 143 20.90 12.95 -13.28
N GLY A 144 19.73 12.33 -13.06
CA GLY A 144 18.95 12.45 -11.83
C GLY A 144 18.28 13.83 -11.64
N ARG A 145 18.37 14.72 -12.63
CA ARG A 145 17.76 16.05 -12.56
C ARG A 145 16.25 15.97 -12.68
N VAL A 146 15.55 16.74 -11.85
CA VAL A 146 14.11 16.99 -12.05
C VAL A 146 13.94 17.86 -13.29
N LEU A 147 13.30 17.31 -14.30
CA LEU A 147 13.01 17.99 -15.56
C LEU A 147 11.71 18.78 -15.47
N PHE A 148 10.70 18.20 -14.81
CA PHE A 148 9.39 18.80 -14.64
C PHE A 148 8.83 18.41 -13.27
N ALA A 149 8.08 19.31 -12.65
CA ALA A 149 7.34 19.04 -11.42
C ALA A 149 6.05 19.85 -11.44
N ALA A 150 4.97 19.23 -11.00
CA ALA A 150 3.67 19.88 -10.88
C ALA A 150 2.89 19.21 -9.74
N GLU A 151 1.87 19.91 -9.27
CA GLU A 151 0.97 19.43 -8.24
C GLU A 151 -0.48 19.53 -8.70
N THR A 152 -1.31 18.64 -8.17
CA THR A 152 -2.75 18.69 -8.35
C THR A 152 -3.45 18.30 -7.06
N GLU A 153 -4.75 18.50 -7.03
CA GLU A 153 -5.64 18.02 -5.99
C GLU A 153 -6.72 17.16 -6.62
N THR A 154 -6.98 16.00 -6.03
CA THR A 154 -8.02 15.07 -6.49
C THR A 154 -8.88 14.63 -5.32
N GLY A 155 -10.14 14.30 -5.56
CA GLY A 155 -10.99 13.71 -4.53
C GLY A 155 -10.44 12.35 -4.09
N ARG A 156 -10.73 11.96 -2.85
CA ARG A 156 -10.55 10.56 -2.43
C ARG A 156 -11.65 9.73 -3.09
N GLU A 157 -11.28 8.95 -4.09
CA GLU A 157 -12.21 8.09 -4.85
C GLU A 157 -12.57 6.79 -4.12
N TRP A 158 -12.00 6.56 -2.93
CA TRP A 158 -12.47 5.56 -1.98
C TRP A 158 -12.50 6.14 -0.56
N PRO A 159 -13.68 6.49 -0.02
CA PRO A 159 -13.85 6.56 1.41
C PRO A 159 -13.92 5.12 1.91
N ASP A 160 -12.90 4.69 2.66
CA ASP A 160 -12.98 3.51 3.52
C ASP A 160 -12.83 2.14 2.82
N PHE A 161 -11.62 1.84 2.39
CA PHE A 161 -11.05 0.53 2.68
C PHE A 161 -9.96 0.72 3.72
N SER A 162 -10.36 1.12 4.93
CA SER A 162 -9.61 0.62 6.07
C SER A 162 -9.56 -0.90 5.92
N GLU A 163 -8.40 -1.52 6.17
CA GLU A 163 -8.27 -2.98 6.30
C GLU A 163 -9.11 -3.55 7.48
N THR A 164 -10.16 -2.84 7.90
CA THR A 164 -11.17 -3.20 8.88
C THR A 164 -12.58 -3.18 8.31
N ALA A 165 -12.75 -3.23 6.98
CA ALA A 165 -13.98 -3.76 6.38
C ALA A 165 -14.11 -5.24 6.77
N SER A 166 -14.51 -5.44 8.01
CA SER A 166 -15.24 -6.58 8.51
C SER A 166 -16.31 -6.84 7.47
N PHE A 167 -16.06 -7.82 6.60
CA PHE A 167 -17.12 -8.52 5.89
C PHE A 167 -18.01 -9.11 6.99
N SER A 168 -18.93 -8.30 7.50
CA SER A 168 -20.22 -8.78 7.98
C SER A 168 -20.93 -9.24 6.73
N MET A 169 -20.56 -10.44 6.28
CA MET A 169 -21.45 -11.22 5.45
C MET A 169 -22.63 -11.56 6.37
N GLU A 170 -23.60 -10.65 6.42
CA GLU A 170 -24.97 -11.04 6.74
C GLU A 170 -25.24 -12.26 5.86
N PRO A 171 -25.67 -13.40 6.42
CA PRO A 171 -25.93 -14.57 5.61
C PRO A 171 -26.99 -14.14 4.62
N PHE A 172 -26.66 -14.14 3.33
CA PHE A 172 -27.65 -13.97 2.28
C PHE A 172 -28.68 -15.08 2.47
N GLY A 173 -29.80 -14.73 3.08
CA GLY A 173 -30.97 -15.58 3.19
C GLY A 173 -31.51 -15.79 1.80
N ILE A 174 -31.01 -16.81 1.11
CA ILE A 174 -31.62 -17.35 -0.11
C ILE A 174 -32.94 -18.05 0.25
N SER A 175 -33.91 -17.27 0.72
CA SER A 175 -35.31 -17.68 0.77
C SER A 175 -35.97 -17.21 -0.53
N GLY A 176 -36.12 -18.11 -1.49
CA GLY A 176 -36.94 -17.83 -2.68
C GLY A 176 -36.46 -18.39 -4.02
N LEU A 177 -35.42 -19.21 -4.07
CA LEU A 177 -35.08 -19.97 -5.28
C LEU A 177 -35.52 -21.42 -5.10
N ASP A 178 -36.76 -21.71 -5.48
CA ASP A 178 -37.17 -23.08 -5.78
C ASP A 178 -36.31 -23.57 -6.94
N ALA A 179 -35.25 -24.31 -6.64
CA ALA A 179 -34.39 -24.82 -7.69
C ALA A 179 -35.16 -25.89 -8.51
N PRO A 180 -34.99 -25.87 -9.84
CA PRO A 180 -35.88 -26.55 -10.78
C PRO A 180 -35.81 -28.07 -10.61
N ALA A 181 -36.97 -28.72 -10.41
CA ALA A 181 -37.10 -30.15 -10.22
C ALA A 181 -36.26 -30.95 -11.23
N GLY A 182 -35.22 -31.64 -10.74
CA GLY A 182 -34.20 -32.32 -11.54
C GLY A 182 -32.79 -32.27 -10.93
N TRP A 183 -32.54 -31.30 -10.04
CA TRP A 183 -31.40 -31.27 -9.12
C TRP A 183 -31.69 -32.08 -7.84
N GLU A 184 -32.27 -33.28 -7.95
CA GLU A 184 -32.25 -34.18 -6.80
C GLU A 184 -30.78 -34.43 -6.42
N THR A 185 -30.54 -34.35 -5.12
CA THR A 185 -29.26 -34.50 -4.43
C THR A 185 -28.53 -35.76 -4.87
N ALA A 186 -27.79 -35.68 -5.97
CA ALA A 186 -26.67 -36.56 -6.18
C ALA A 186 -25.65 -36.15 -5.12
N ALA A 187 -25.53 -36.97 -4.07
CA ALA A 187 -24.48 -36.84 -3.09
C ALA A 187 -23.16 -36.63 -3.86
N LEU A 188 -22.58 -35.43 -3.71
CA LEU A 188 -21.27 -35.13 -4.26
C LEU A 188 -20.35 -36.28 -3.84
N PRO A 189 -19.59 -36.89 -4.77
CA PRO A 189 -18.64 -37.91 -4.38
C PRO A 189 -17.73 -37.30 -3.32
N THR A 190 -17.69 -37.92 -2.14
CA THR A 190 -16.78 -37.54 -1.07
C THR A 190 -15.38 -37.63 -1.64
N LEU A 191 -14.75 -36.48 -1.86
CA LEU A 191 -13.37 -36.43 -2.30
C LEU A 191 -12.52 -37.21 -1.28
N PRO A 192 -11.59 -38.06 -1.74
CA PRO A 192 -10.65 -38.71 -0.84
C PRO A 192 -9.92 -37.63 -0.02
N PRO A 193 -9.66 -37.88 1.28
CA PRO A 193 -8.97 -36.91 2.15
C PRO A 193 -7.56 -36.55 1.65
N ASP A 194 -7.01 -37.35 0.73
CA ASP A 194 -5.66 -37.22 0.18
C ASP A 194 -5.57 -36.40 -1.11
N PHE A 195 -6.61 -35.62 -1.48
CA PHE A 195 -6.48 -34.63 -2.57
C PHE A 195 -5.69 -33.37 -2.14
N ARG A 196 -4.62 -33.59 -1.36
CA ARG A 196 -3.55 -32.67 -1.02
C ARG A 196 -2.23 -33.44 -1.02
N ASP A 197 -1.48 -33.36 -2.11
CA ASP A 197 -0.14 -33.96 -2.26
C ASP A 197 0.97 -33.17 -1.52
N SER A 198 0.68 -32.64 -0.33
CA SER A 198 1.70 -32.04 0.53
C SER A 198 1.70 -32.79 1.84
N VAL A 199 2.81 -33.48 2.12
CA VAL A 199 3.05 -34.16 3.39
C VAL A 199 2.77 -33.16 4.51
N ALA A 200 1.70 -33.40 5.27
CA ALA A 200 1.41 -32.68 6.49
C ALA A 200 2.52 -33.02 7.50
N ASN A 201 3.62 -32.28 7.45
CA ASN A 201 4.55 -32.23 8.58
C ASN A 201 3.72 -31.81 9.79
N SER A 202 3.64 -32.70 10.80
CA SER A 202 2.87 -32.61 12.05
C SER A 202 2.28 -31.21 12.29
N GLU A 203 0.95 -31.09 12.39
CA GLU A 203 0.23 -29.80 12.46
C GLU A 203 0.93 -28.77 13.36
N ASP A 204 1.52 -29.19 14.48
CA ASP A 204 2.28 -28.37 15.45
C ASP A 204 3.60 -27.76 14.95
N ASN A 205 4.28 -28.36 13.97
CA ASN A 205 5.55 -27.85 13.41
C ASN A 205 5.36 -27.05 12.11
N SER A 206 4.18 -27.15 11.49
CA SER A 206 3.84 -26.34 10.32
C SER A 206 3.78 -24.85 10.68
N CYS A 207 4.13 -23.97 9.76
CA CYS A 207 4.02 -22.52 9.99
C CYS A 207 2.57 -22.08 10.25
N SER A 208 1.59 -22.73 9.61
CA SER A 208 0.17 -22.49 9.86
C SER A 208 -0.24 -22.88 11.27
N GLY A 209 0.12 -24.08 11.74
CA GLY A 209 -0.23 -24.54 13.08
C GLY A 209 0.47 -23.73 14.18
N ARG A 210 1.74 -23.37 13.98
CA ARG A 210 2.46 -22.46 14.89
C ARG A 210 1.82 -21.07 14.96
N LYS A 211 1.34 -20.51 13.85
CA LYS A 211 0.58 -19.25 13.83
C LYS A 211 -0.78 -19.37 14.53
N GLN A 212 -1.48 -20.50 14.37
CA GLN A 212 -2.73 -20.77 15.09
C GLN A 212 -2.52 -20.89 16.60
N LEU A 213 -1.45 -21.58 17.04
CA LEU A 213 -1.09 -21.67 18.45
C LEU A 213 -0.75 -20.29 19.02
N LEU A 214 0.03 -19.48 18.30
CA LEU A 214 0.35 -18.11 18.69
C LEU A 214 -0.90 -17.23 18.81
N THR A 215 -1.90 -17.44 17.97
CA THR A 215 -3.18 -16.71 18.06
C THR A 215 -3.88 -17.00 19.39
N LYS A 216 -3.96 -18.29 19.77
CA LYS A 216 -4.53 -18.71 21.06
C LYS A 216 -3.75 -18.11 22.24
N LEU A 217 -2.42 -18.26 22.25
CA LEU A 217 -1.59 -17.73 23.33
C LEU A 217 -1.65 -16.21 23.43
N ASN A 218 -1.68 -15.49 22.30
CA ASN A 218 -1.83 -14.04 22.31
C ASN A 218 -3.16 -13.61 22.90
N SER A 219 -4.26 -14.32 22.60
CA SER A 219 -5.57 -14.02 23.19
C SER A 219 -5.60 -14.22 24.72
N GLU A 220 -4.89 -15.25 25.22
CA GLU A 220 -4.78 -15.57 26.64
C GLU A 220 -3.94 -14.55 27.40
N PHE A 221 -2.77 -14.19 26.85
CA PHE A 221 -1.80 -13.31 27.51
C PHE A 221 -1.98 -11.83 27.19
N VAL A 222 -3.01 -11.43 26.42
CA VAL A 222 -3.21 -10.06 25.93
C VAL A 222 -3.18 -9.01 27.05
N ASP A 223 -3.81 -9.28 28.19
CA ASP A 223 -3.86 -8.37 29.34
C ASP A 223 -2.50 -8.21 30.00
N THR A 224 -1.86 -9.34 30.31
CA THR A 224 -0.53 -9.37 30.94
C THR A 224 0.52 -8.72 30.05
N LYS A 225 0.44 -8.94 28.74
CA LYS A 225 1.32 -8.33 27.74
C LYS A 225 1.12 -6.82 27.67
N ALA A 226 -0.13 -6.34 27.73
CA ALA A 226 -0.43 -4.91 27.76
C ALA A 226 0.14 -4.23 29.03
N ARG A 227 -0.01 -4.86 30.20
CA ARG A 227 0.59 -4.37 31.46
C ARG A 227 2.12 -4.35 31.40
N TYR A 228 2.73 -5.41 30.84
CA TYR A 228 4.18 -5.49 30.67
C TYR A 228 4.71 -4.32 29.84
N TRP A 229 4.11 -4.06 28.68
CA TRP A 229 4.52 -2.97 27.81
C TRP A 229 4.23 -1.60 28.42
N ALA A 230 3.10 -1.42 29.10
CA ALA A 230 2.79 -0.17 29.81
C ALA A 230 3.84 0.15 30.88
N ALA A 231 4.25 -0.85 31.67
CA ALA A 231 5.30 -0.69 32.68
C ALA A 231 6.66 -0.38 32.03
N ARG A 232 7.04 -1.14 31.00
CA ARG A 232 8.31 -0.94 30.26
C ARG A 232 8.41 0.44 29.62
N MET A 233 7.30 0.97 29.10
CA MET A 233 7.25 2.31 28.49
C MET A 233 7.39 3.45 29.52
N LYS A 234 7.19 3.18 30.81
CA LYS A 234 7.37 4.13 31.91
C LYS A 234 8.76 4.08 32.54
N GLU A 235 9.59 3.10 32.16
CA GLU A 235 10.94 2.97 32.70
C GLU A 235 11.80 4.19 32.29
N PRO A 236 12.59 4.77 33.22
CA PRO A 236 13.45 5.90 32.92
C PRO A 236 14.49 5.49 31.86
N GLY A 237 14.58 6.24 30.76
CA GLY A 237 15.48 5.95 29.64
C GLY A 237 14.84 5.12 28.51
N PHE A 238 13.58 4.73 28.62
CA PHE A 238 12.87 4.09 27.51
C PHE A 238 12.68 5.06 26.33
N ASN A 239 13.13 4.66 25.14
CA ASN A 239 12.96 5.43 23.91
C ASN A 239 12.17 4.62 22.89
N ARG A 240 11.03 5.13 22.43
CA ARG A 240 10.20 4.45 21.42
C ARG A 240 10.96 4.17 20.12
N ARG A 241 11.96 4.99 19.77
CA ARG A 241 12.77 4.83 18.55
C ARG A 241 13.78 3.69 18.61
N SER A 242 14.08 3.15 19.80
CA SER A 242 14.98 2.00 19.94
C SER A 242 14.27 0.65 19.77
N LEU A 243 12.94 0.65 19.58
CA LEU A 243 12.19 -0.57 19.33
C LEU A 243 12.35 -0.99 17.87
N THR A 244 12.87 -2.19 17.64
CA THR A 244 12.95 -2.80 16.30
C THR A 244 11.56 -3.14 15.74
N LYS A 245 10.59 -3.41 16.62
CA LYS A 245 9.20 -3.75 16.26
C LYS A 245 8.23 -3.07 17.22
N ASN A 246 7.09 -2.64 16.69
CA ASN A 246 6.04 -2.04 17.51
C ASN A 246 5.38 -3.11 18.40
N PRO A 247 5.14 -2.81 19.68
CA PRO A 247 4.43 -3.74 20.55
C PRO A 247 3.02 -3.97 20.01
N GLY A 248 2.65 -5.24 19.87
CA GLY A 248 1.38 -5.67 19.31
C GLY A 248 1.40 -6.02 17.81
N SER A 249 2.52 -5.84 17.09
CA SER A 249 2.62 -6.25 15.67
C SER A 249 2.59 -7.77 15.47
N GLU A 250 2.95 -8.53 16.50
CA GLU A 250 2.96 -10.01 16.50
C GLU A 250 1.56 -10.62 16.67
N ILE A 251 0.56 -9.80 17.02
CA ILE A 251 -0.83 -10.25 17.20
C ILE A 251 -1.53 -10.21 15.84
N GLY A 252 -1.75 -11.38 15.24
CA GLY A 252 -2.41 -11.50 13.93
C GLY A 252 -3.94 -11.33 14.00
N ASP A 253 -4.55 -11.75 15.10
CA ASP A 253 -6.00 -11.64 15.30
C ASP A 253 -6.43 -10.17 15.53
N PRO A 254 -7.30 -9.60 14.67
CA PRO A 254 -7.68 -8.19 14.76
C PRO A 254 -8.37 -7.82 16.07
N GLU A 255 -9.23 -8.71 16.60
CA GLU A 255 -9.98 -8.46 17.83
C GLU A 255 -9.04 -8.41 19.05
N THR A 256 -8.17 -9.40 19.18
CA THR A 256 -7.14 -9.46 20.22
C THR A 256 -6.18 -8.27 20.12
N LYS A 257 -5.82 -7.85 18.91
CA LYS A 257 -4.94 -6.70 18.68
C LYS A 257 -5.61 -5.38 19.09
N ALA A 258 -6.88 -5.18 18.75
CA ALA A 258 -7.65 -4.03 19.21
C ALA A 258 -7.77 -4.00 20.74
N ARG A 259 -8.06 -5.16 21.34
CA ARG A 259 -8.10 -5.33 22.80
C ARG A 259 -6.75 -5.02 23.44
N PHE A 260 -5.64 -5.46 22.85
CA PHE A 260 -4.29 -5.16 23.32
C PHE A 260 -4.03 -3.65 23.41
N TYR A 261 -4.27 -2.91 22.32
CA TYR A 261 -4.02 -1.46 22.32
C TYR A 261 -4.94 -0.71 23.28
N LYS A 262 -6.22 -1.11 23.38
CA LYS A 262 -7.15 -0.56 24.38
C LYS A 262 -6.65 -0.74 25.81
N LEU A 263 -6.20 -1.94 26.16
CA LEU A 263 -5.65 -2.24 27.48
C LEU A 263 -4.31 -1.53 27.72
N LEU A 264 -3.44 -1.48 26.70
CA LEU A 264 -2.14 -0.83 26.79
C LEU A 264 -2.28 0.66 27.13
N THR A 265 -3.18 1.38 26.44
CA THR A 265 -3.45 2.79 26.73
C THR A 265 -4.00 2.94 28.15
N ALA A 266 -4.99 2.14 28.55
CA ALA A 266 -5.55 2.21 29.90
C ALA A 266 -4.51 1.99 31.01
N TYR A 267 -3.59 1.03 30.84
CA TYR A 267 -2.53 0.77 31.82
C TYR A 267 -1.40 1.82 31.77
N TYR A 268 -1.11 2.36 30.59
CA TYR A 268 -0.14 3.44 30.45
C TYR A 268 -0.64 4.73 31.12
N ASP A 269 -1.93 5.03 31.03
CA ASP A 269 -2.49 6.24 31.63
C ASP A 269 -2.72 6.10 33.15
N SER A 270 -2.84 4.87 33.67
CA SER A 270 -3.01 4.63 35.11
C SER A 270 -1.74 4.97 35.93
N GLU A 271 -1.89 5.63 37.07
CA GLU A 271 -0.75 6.09 37.91
C GLU A 271 0.02 4.95 38.60
N ALA A 272 -0.60 3.77 38.75
CA ALA A 272 0.02 2.62 39.42
C ALA A 272 0.45 1.54 38.41
N PRO A 273 1.73 1.13 38.37
CA PRO A 273 2.12 -0.08 37.67
C PRO A 273 1.48 -1.24 38.42
N ALA A 274 0.43 -1.84 37.84
CA ALA A 274 -0.16 -3.04 38.40
C ALA A 274 0.92 -4.13 38.47
N LEU A 275 1.31 -4.52 39.69
CA LEU A 275 2.31 -5.56 39.92
C LEU A 275 1.85 -6.85 39.23
N LEU A 276 2.61 -7.27 38.23
CA LEU A 276 2.38 -8.53 37.56
C LEU A 276 2.94 -9.66 38.43
N ALA A 277 2.13 -10.70 38.64
CA ALA A 277 2.59 -11.91 39.32
C ALA A 277 3.77 -12.53 38.54
N PRO A 278 4.81 -13.05 39.22
CA PRO A 278 6.07 -13.46 38.60
C PRO A 278 5.91 -14.63 37.60
N ASP A 279 4.94 -15.52 37.85
CA ASP A 279 4.52 -16.59 36.96
C ASP A 279 3.96 -16.05 35.62
N LYS A 280 3.10 -15.03 35.69
CA LYS A 280 2.51 -14.39 34.50
C LYS A 280 3.54 -13.62 33.69
N LEU A 281 4.53 -13.01 34.35
CA LEU A 281 5.67 -12.36 33.69
C LEU A 281 6.55 -13.35 32.92
N ALA A 282 6.82 -14.52 33.49
CA ALA A 282 7.56 -15.57 32.81
C ALA A 282 6.82 -16.06 31.56
N GLY A 283 5.49 -16.25 31.67
CA GLY A 283 4.63 -16.62 30.54
C GLY A 283 4.68 -15.62 29.38
N VAL A 284 4.60 -14.32 29.67
CA VAL A 284 4.69 -13.27 28.62
C VAL A 284 6.06 -13.23 27.95
N LYS A 285 7.14 -13.39 28.71
CA LYS A 285 8.51 -13.44 28.13
C LYS A 285 8.66 -14.63 27.19
N SER A 286 8.21 -15.81 27.62
CA SER A 286 8.22 -17.02 26.80
C SER A 286 7.40 -16.83 25.53
N LEU A 287 6.19 -16.25 25.63
CA LEU A 287 5.37 -15.91 24.47
C LEU A 287 6.11 -14.99 23.49
N MET A 288 6.74 -13.91 23.97
CA MET A 288 7.47 -12.96 23.11
C MET A 288 8.68 -13.61 22.39
N GLU A 289 9.36 -14.55 23.04
CA GLU A 289 10.43 -15.33 22.42
C GLU A 289 9.89 -16.26 21.31
N THR A 290 8.77 -16.92 21.56
CA THR A 290 8.10 -17.78 20.57
C THR A 290 7.58 -16.98 19.38
N GLU A 291 6.97 -15.80 19.62
CA GLU A 291 6.57 -14.87 18.57
C GLU A 291 7.73 -14.47 17.67
N THR A 292 8.85 -14.07 18.28
CA THR A 292 10.06 -13.69 17.54
C THR A 292 10.57 -14.85 16.68
N ARG A 293 10.58 -16.07 17.23
CA ARG A 293 11.04 -17.27 16.51
C ARG A 293 10.14 -17.60 15.33
N VAL A 294 8.82 -17.65 15.54
CA VAL A 294 7.86 -17.93 14.46
C VAL A 294 7.86 -16.81 13.43
N SER A 295 7.98 -15.55 13.84
CA SER A 295 8.12 -14.42 12.91
C SER A 295 9.36 -14.56 12.02
N ASN A 296 10.51 -14.96 12.58
CA ASN A 296 11.74 -15.13 11.83
C ASN A 296 11.72 -16.35 10.90
N GLU A 297 11.09 -17.45 11.31
CA GLU A 297 11.08 -18.71 10.55
C GLU A 297 9.94 -18.79 9.53
N CYS A 298 8.77 -18.22 9.85
CA CYS A 298 7.54 -18.36 9.07
C CYS A 298 7.05 -17.05 8.44
N GLY A 299 7.77 -15.94 8.65
CA GLY A 299 7.34 -14.61 8.25
C GLY A 299 6.19 -14.08 9.12
N LEU A 300 6.07 -12.76 9.18
CA LEU A 300 4.89 -12.10 9.73
C LEU A 300 3.68 -12.33 8.81
N TYR A 301 2.48 -12.26 9.37
CA TYR A 301 1.20 -12.39 8.66
C TYR A 301 1.19 -11.55 7.38
#